data_AF-A3DDY4-F1
#
_entry.id   AF-A3DDY4-F1
#
_cell.length_a   1.000
_cell.length_b   1.000
_cell.length_c   1.000
_cell.angle_alpha   90.00
_cell.angle_beta   90.00
_cell.angle_gamma   90.00
#
_symmetry.space_group_name_H-M   'P 1'
#
loop_
_entity.id
_entity.type
_entity.pdbx_description
1 polymer ?
#
loop_
_entity_poly.entity_id
_entity_poly.type
_entity_poly.pdbx_seq_one_letter_code
_entity_poly.pdbx_strand_id
1 'polypeptide(L)'
;MEVLKVSAHSQPKLVAGALAAILRGKSTAEIQAVGAAAVNQAIKAIAITRGFVAPNGIDIVTVPAFSSVCIDGEERTAIKFLVEPR
;
A
#
# COMPACT_ATOMS: atom_id res chain seq x y z
N MET A 1 -1.42 12.30 3.93
CA MET A 1 -1.07 10.90 3.65
C MET A 1 -2.36 10.15 3.36
N GLU A 2 -2.48 9.59 2.17
CA GLU A 2 -3.68 8.89 1.75
C GLU A 2 -3.58 7.40 2.13
N VAL A 3 -4.68 6.83 2.64
CA VAL A 3 -4.69 5.46 3.18
C VAL A 3 -5.41 4.53 2.21
N LEU A 4 -4.69 3.53 1.70
CA LEU A 4 -5.22 2.46 0.86
C LEU A 4 -5.47 1.21 1.72
N LYS A 5 -6.74 0.83 1.86
CA LYS A 5 -7.11 -0.43 2.54
C LYS A 5 -7.11 -1.57 1.54
N VAL A 6 -6.36 -2.62 1.85
CA VAL A 6 -6.20 -3.80 0.99
C VAL A 6 -6.80 -5.02 1.68
N SER A 7 -7.58 -5.80 0.92
CA SER A 7 -8.16 -7.07 1.36
C SER A 7 -7.59 -8.24 0.56
N ALA A 8 -7.95 -9.47 0.92
CA ALA A 8 -7.60 -10.67 0.17
C ALA A 8 -8.09 -10.64 -1.30
N HIS A 9 -9.20 -9.94 -1.56
CA HIS A 9 -9.85 -9.85 -2.87
C HIS A 9 -9.39 -8.63 -3.69
N SER A 10 -8.59 -7.75 -3.10
CA SER A 10 -8.04 -6.60 -3.81
C SER A 10 -7.16 -7.06 -4.97
N GLN A 11 -7.39 -6.52 -6.16
CA GLN A 11 -6.56 -6.81 -7.33
C GLN A 11 -5.27 -5.97 -7.25
N PRO A 12 -4.07 -6.59 -7.17
CA PRO A 12 -2.82 -5.86 -6.99
C PRO A 12 -2.57 -4.78 -8.03
N LYS A 13 -2.95 -5.01 -9.28
CA LYS A 13 -2.79 -4.04 -10.37
C LYS A 13 -3.64 -2.78 -10.18
N LEU A 14 -4.86 -2.90 -9.65
CA LEU A 14 -5.72 -1.76 -9.35
C LEU A 14 -5.17 -0.94 -8.18
N VAL A 15 -4.78 -1.63 -7.10
CA VAL A 15 -4.14 -0.98 -5.94
C VAL A 15 -2.85 -0.28 -6.37
N ALA A 16 -2.05 -0.91 -7.24
CA ALA A 16 -0.82 -0.33 -7.74
C ALA A 16 -1.04 0.94 -8.58
N GLY A 17 -2.12 0.96 -9.37
CA GLY A 17 -2.53 2.14 -10.14
C GLY A 17 -2.94 3.31 -9.24
N ALA A 18 -3.73 3.04 -8.19
CA ALA A 18 -4.09 4.04 -7.19
C ALA A 18 -2.85 4.57 -6.46
N LEU A 19 -1.97 3.67 -6.00
CA LEU A 19 -0.73 4.04 -5.33
C LEU A 19 0.20 4.88 -6.23
N ALA A 20 0.36 4.49 -7.50
CA ALA A 20 1.16 5.25 -8.46
C ALA A 20 0.59 6.65 -8.73
N ALA A 21 -0.73 6.80 -8.74
CA ALA A 21 -1.38 8.10 -8.89
C ALA A 21 -1.05 9.03 -7.71
N ILE A 22 -1.06 8.51 -6.48
CA ILE A 22 -0.70 9.26 -5.27
C ILE A 22 0.79 9.69 -5.33
N LEU A 23 1.68 8.75 -5.62
CA LEU A 23 3.14 8.98 -5.59
C LEU A 23 3.63 9.96 -6.66
N ARG A 24 2.95 10.07 -7.82
CA ARG A 24 3.29 11.04 -8.86
C ARG A 24 3.20 12.50 -8.40
N GLY A 25 2.42 12.78 -7.35
CA GLY A 25 2.37 14.09 -6.71
C GLY A 25 3.51 14.38 -5.73
N LYS A 26 4.55 13.52 -5.66
CA LYS A 26 5.56 13.49 -4.58
C LYS A 26 4.95 13.34 -3.17
N SER A 27 3.77 12.73 -3.10
CA SER A 27 3.07 12.46 -1.86
C SER A 27 3.48 11.12 -1.27
N THR A 28 3.25 10.94 0.03
CA THR A 28 3.37 9.66 0.72
C THR A 28 2.01 8.96 0.82
N ALA A 29 2.03 7.63 0.81
CA ALA A 29 0.84 6.80 0.94
C ALA A 29 1.03 5.77 2.05
N GLU A 30 -0.06 5.42 2.73
CA GLU A 30 -0.09 4.30 3.67
C GLU A 30 -0.97 3.19 3.09
N ILE A 31 -0.48 1.96 3.09
CA ILE A 31 -1.28 0.78 2.75
C ILE A 31 -1.56 0.00 4.03
N GLN A 32 -2.83 -0.25 4.34
CA GLN A 32 -3.23 -1.07 5.49
C GLN A 32 -3.79 -2.41 5.01
N ALA A 33 -3.31 -3.50 5.59
CA ALA A 33 -3.75 -4.85 5.28
C ALA A 33 -3.91 -5.70 6.55
N VAL A 34 -5.02 -6.44 6.63
CA VAL A 34 -5.32 -7.36 7.73
C VAL A 34 -5.37 -8.80 7.21
N GLY A 35 -4.53 -9.66 7.79
CA GLY A 35 -4.41 -11.07 7.41
C GLY A 35 -3.44 -11.33 6.25
N ALA A 36 -2.91 -12.56 6.19
CA ALA A 36 -1.82 -12.94 5.29
C ALA A 36 -2.15 -12.73 3.80
N ALA A 37 -3.38 -13.03 3.38
CA ALA A 37 -3.79 -12.85 1.99
C ALA A 37 -3.80 -11.37 1.58
N ALA A 38 -4.33 -10.48 2.42
CA ALA A 38 -4.34 -9.04 2.15
C ALA A 38 -2.92 -8.46 2.11
N VAL A 39 -2.05 -8.89 3.03
CA VAL A 39 -0.64 -8.49 3.06
C VAL A 39 0.08 -8.90 1.77
N ASN A 40 -0.18 -10.11 1.27
CA ASN A 40 0.37 -10.56 -0.01
C ASN A 40 -0.13 -9.71 -1.20
N GLN A 41 -1.40 -9.30 -1.20
CA GLN A 41 -1.90 -8.38 -2.24
C GLN A 41 -1.25 -6.99 -2.14
N ALA A 42 -1.06 -6.49 -0.92
CA ALA A 42 -0.43 -5.19 -0.67
C ALA A 42 1.02 -5.19 -1.20
N ILE A 43 1.82 -6.19 -0.86
CA ILE A 43 3.23 -6.22 -1.31
C ILE A 43 3.36 -6.43 -2.82
N LYS A 44 2.47 -7.24 -3.43
CA LYS A 44 2.39 -7.36 -4.89
C LYS A 44 2.06 -6.02 -5.55
N ALA A 45 1.12 -5.26 -4.98
CA ALA A 45 0.77 -3.94 -5.49
C ALA A 45 1.96 -2.97 -5.40
N ILE A 46 2.66 -2.93 -4.27
CA ILE A 46 3.88 -2.11 -4.09
C ILE A 46 4.93 -2.47 -5.14
N ALA A 47 5.18 -3.76 -5.37
CA ALA A 47 6.13 -4.21 -6.40
C ALA A 47 5.74 -3.75 -7.81
N ILE A 48 4.46 -3.85 -8.17
CA ILE A 48 3.94 -3.37 -9.46
C ILE A 48 4.06 -1.84 -9.57
N THR A 49 3.74 -1.11 -8.49
CA THR A 49 3.84 0.35 -8.45
C THR A 49 5.25 0.83 -8.78
N ARG A 50 6.31 0.14 -8.31
CA ARG A 50 7.70 0.48 -8.68
C ARG A 50 7.87 0.59 -10.20
N GLY A 51 7.33 -0.37 -10.94
CA GLY A 51 7.35 -0.36 -12.41
C GLY A 51 6.49 0.74 -13.03
N PHE A 52 5.37 1.10 -12.40
CA PHE A 52 4.48 2.17 -12.90
C PHE A 52 5.06 3.57 -12.73
N VAL A 53 5.86 3.80 -11.68
CA VAL A 53 6.42 5.13 -11.38
C VAL A 53 7.84 5.32 -11.91
N ALA A 54 8.55 4.24 -12.25
CA ALA A 54 9.90 4.29 -12.83
C ALA A 54 10.01 5.16 -14.10
N PRO A 55 9.06 5.14 -15.07
CA PRO A 55 9.11 6.04 -16.23
C PRO A 55 9.00 7.52 -15.88
N ASN A 56 8.50 7.86 -14.68
CA ASN A 56 8.45 9.22 -14.16
C ASN A 56 9.72 9.62 -13.39
N GLY A 57 10.75 8.77 -13.38
CA GLY A 57 11.98 9.01 -12.63
C GLY A 57 11.81 8.90 -11.10
N ILE A 58 10.75 8.23 -10.65
CA ILE A 58 10.45 8.03 -9.23
C ILE A 58 10.92 6.62 -8.84
N ASP A 59 11.78 6.53 -7.82
CA ASP A 59 12.00 5.30 -7.05
C ASP A 59 11.27 5.42 -5.72
N ILE A 60 10.93 4.29 -5.11
CA ILE A 60 10.17 4.27 -3.85
C ILE A 60 10.84 3.41 -2.80
N VAL A 61 10.64 3.81 -1.55
CA VAL A 61 10.95 3.00 -0.37
C VAL A 61 9.65 2.56 0.30
N THR A 62 9.73 1.47 1.07
CA THR A 62 8.61 0.95 1.82
C THR A 62 9.04 0.59 3.23
N VAL A 63 8.34 1.14 4.22
CA VAL A 63 8.60 0.90 5.64
C VAL A 63 7.40 0.17 6.25
N PRO A 64 7.52 -1.13 6.55
CA PRO A 64 6.45 -1.89 7.19
C PRO A 64 6.41 -1.59 8.69
N ALA A 65 5.21 -1.59 9.26
CA ALA A 65 4.98 -1.49 10.70
C ALA A 65 3.69 -2.22 11.10
N PHE A 66 3.57 -2.58 12.37
CA PHE A 66 2.28 -3.00 12.94
C PHE A 66 1.38 -1.76 13.14
N SER A 67 0.07 -1.98 13.04
CA SER A 67 -0.95 -0.99 13.40
C SER A 67 -2.15 -1.69 13.99
N SER A 68 -2.84 -1.05 14.93
CA SER A 68 -4.20 -1.45 15.30
C SER A 68 -5.21 -0.80 14.35
N VAL A 69 -6.24 -1.55 13.96
CA VAL A 69 -7.39 -1.04 13.19
C VAL A 69 -8.69 -1.59 13.78
N CYS A 70 -9.76 -0.80 13.77
CA CYS A 70 -11.08 -1.26 14.19
C CYS A 70 -11.85 -1.80 12.96
N ILE A 71 -12.29 -3.06 13.03
CA ILE A 71 -13.09 -3.74 12.01
C ILE A 71 -14.25 -4.43 12.72
N ASP A 72 -15.48 -4.11 12.32
CA ASP A 72 -16.71 -4.68 12.92
C ASP A 72 -16.81 -4.50 14.44
N GLY A 73 -16.25 -3.40 14.97
CA GLY A 73 -16.23 -3.11 16.40
C GLY A 73 -15.12 -3.84 17.18
N GLU A 74 -14.32 -4.68 16.52
CA GLU A 74 -13.17 -5.37 17.11
C GLU A 74 -11.86 -4.70 16.71
N GLU A 75 -10.95 -4.57 17.68
CA GLU A 75 -9.58 -4.16 17.40
C GLU A 75 -8.80 -5.33 16.80
N ARG A 76 -8.21 -5.11 15.62
CA ARG A 76 -7.41 -6.12 14.91
C ARG A 76 -6.02 -5.58 14.63
N THR A 77 -5.03 -6.47 14.71
CA THR A 77 -3.66 -6.18 14.28
C THR A 77 -3.58 -6.21 12.76
N ALA A 78 -3.23 -5.07 12.18
CA ALA A 78 -2.90 -4.89 10.79
C ALA A 78 -1.38 -4.77 10.59
N ILE A 79 -0.93 -5.03 9.36
CA ILE A 79 0.34 -4.52 8.88
C ILE A 79 0.03 -3.28 8.05
N LYS A 80 0.75 -2.19 8.34
CA LYS A 80 0.79 -1.01 7.49
C LYS A 80 2.11 -0.92 6.73
N PHE A 81 2.06 -0.38 5.53
CA PHE A 81 3.22 -0.07 4.71
C PHE A 81 3.20 1.42 4.41
N LEU A 82 4.17 2.15 4.95
CA LEU A 82 4.43 3.51 4.51
C LEU A 82 5.22 3.44 3.21
N VAL A 83 4.69 4.04 2.14
CA VAL A 83 5.32 4.07 0.82
C VAL A 83 5.55 5.52 0.44
N GLU A 84 6.79 5.85 0.11
CA GLU A 84 7.21 7.20 -0.24
C GLU A 84 8.28 7.20 -1.34
N PRO A 85 8.36 8.27 -2.15
CA PRO A 85 9.49 8.47 -3.04
C PRO A 85 10.81 8.50 -2.27
N ARG A 86 11.87 7.95 -2.87
CA ARG A 86 13.24 8.01 -2.33
C ARG A 86 13.88 9.38 -2.50
#